data_AF-A0A3C1BFB5-F1
#
_entry.id   AF-A0A3C1BFB5-F1
#
_cell.length_a   1.000
_cell.length_b   1.000
_cell.length_c   1.000
_cell.angle_alpha   90.00
_cell.angle_beta   90.00
_cell.angle_gamma   90.00
#
_symmetry.space_group_name_H-M   'P 1'
#
loop_
_entity.id
_entity.type
_entity.pdbx_description
1 polymer ?
#
loop_
_entity_poly.entity_id
_entity_poly.type
_entity_poly.pdbx_seq_one_letter_code
_entity_poly.pdbx_strand_id
1 'polypeptide(L)'
;MKLDYNKRVGIIIIAILLGLLFAVYILYQPIEASIYNYLPFIFGSGFFLGGLYSFLLSFKIYKPKYKTEEQQVTVDELLKKRGKLWKVGSIFMILYGLYNLIWHDPNMYRLNSRVENSRWTDKDKAKLLKIYITGLSSKDKKHPQLIVDYCTCSVDMIMKKMTRQQYIDDFALPKDEQNNIFVHIVKDCATIYQRRVDSVDKKGE
;
A
#
# COMPACT_ATOMS: atom_id res chain seq x y z
N MET A 1 -16.54 5.92 40.92
CA MET A 1 -16.14 4.49 40.93
C MET A 1 -14.61 4.37 40.84
N LYS A 2 -13.92 3.92 41.90
CA LYS A 2 -12.49 3.58 41.83
C LYS A 2 -12.38 2.28 41.02
N LEU A 3 -11.76 2.32 39.84
CA LEU A 3 -11.32 1.08 39.20
C LEU A 3 -10.26 0.49 40.12
N ASP A 4 -10.52 -0.74 40.55
CA ASP A 4 -9.60 -1.56 41.32
C ASP A 4 -8.21 -1.55 40.66
N TYR A 5 -7.16 -1.49 41.48
CA TYR A 5 -5.76 -1.48 41.04
C TYR A 5 -5.49 -2.61 40.05
N ASN A 6 -6.09 -3.78 40.29
CA ASN A 6 -5.98 -4.95 39.43
C ASN A 6 -6.57 -4.74 38.03
N LYS A 7 -7.64 -3.95 37.89
CA LYS A 7 -8.22 -3.62 36.57
C LYS A 7 -7.35 -2.63 35.78
N ARG A 8 -6.63 -1.74 36.47
CA ARG A 8 -5.70 -0.80 35.82
C ARG A 8 -4.45 -1.52 35.31
N VAL A 9 -3.90 -2.40 36.12
CA VAL A 9 -2.79 -3.27 35.74
C VAL A 9 -3.19 -4.16 34.56
N GLY A 10 -4.40 -4.73 34.58
CA GLY A 10 -4.93 -5.52 33.46
C GLY A 10 -4.99 -4.74 32.13
N ILE A 11 -5.45 -3.50 32.14
CA ILE A 11 -5.50 -2.66 30.93
C ILE A 11 -4.08 -2.35 30.41
N ILE A 12 -3.14 -2.06 31.30
CA ILE A 12 -1.75 -1.77 30.92
C ILE A 12 -1.09 -3.02 30.33
N ILE A 13 -1.30 -4.19 30.93
CA ILE A 13 -0.78 -5.47 30.43
C ILE A 13 -1.39 -5.81 29.07
N ILE A 14 -2.70 -5.59 28.88
CA ILE A 14 -3.36 -5.79 27.59
C ILE A 14 -2.81 -4.83 26.53
N ALA A 15 -2.57 -3.56 26.87
CA ALA A 15 -1.98 -2.60 25.94
C ALA A 15 -0.54 -2.96 25.56
N ILE A 16 0.25 -3.44 26.52
CA ILE A 16 1.62 -3.95 26.28
C ILE A 16 1.57 -5.22 25.43
N LEU A 17 0.67 -6.16 25.71
CA LEU A 17 0.50 -7.39 24.92
C LEU A 17 0.04 -7.09 23.49
N LEU A 18 -0.90 -6.16 23.30
CA LEU A 18 -1.33 -5.72 21.97
C LEU A 18 -0.19 -5.00 21.24
N GLY A 19 0.58 -4.16 21.94
CA GLY A 19 1.77 -3.52 21.38
C GLY A 19 2.87 -4.51 21.00
N LEU A 20 3.09 -5.55 21.81
CA LEU A 20 4.04 -6.62 21.53
C LEU A 20 3.57 -7.54 20.42
N LEU A 21 2.28 -7.88 20.37
CA LEU A 21 1.69 -8.66 19.27
C LEU A 21 1.77 -7.87 17.96
N PHE A 22 1.53 -6.56 18.00
CA PHE A 22 1.70 -5.67 16.86
C PHE A 22 3.17 -5.56 16.44
N ALA A 23 4.11 -5.47 17.39
CA ALA A 23 5.54 -5.46 17.12
C ALA A 23 6.03 -6.79 16.55
N VAL A 24 5.58 -7.93 17.09
CA VAL A 24 5.89 -9.26 16.58
C VAL A 24 5.27 -9.45 15.20
N TYR A 25 4.04 -8.99 14.97
CA TYR A 25 3.42 -9.00 13.64
C TYR A 25 4.23 -8.17 12.64
N ILE A 26 4.73 -7.00 13.03
CA ILE A 26 5.64 -6.19 12.21
C ILE A 26 6.98 -6.91 11.96
N LEU A 27 7.54 -7.58 12.97
CA LEU A 27 8.83 -8.27 12.87
C LEU A 27 8.75 -9.61 12.12
N TYR A 28 7.57 -10.24 12.06
CA TYR A 28 7.34 -11.52 11.38
C TYR A 28 7.03 -11.36 9.89
N GLN A 29 6.74 -10.14 9.44
CA GLN A 29 6.59 -9.83 8.02
C GLN A 29 7.98 -9.57 7.39
N PRO A 30 8.19 -9.97 6.12
CA PRO A 30 9.49 -9.87 5.47
C PRO A 30 10.03 -8.43 5.50
N ILE A 31 11.32 -8.30 5.85
CA ILE A 31 12.09 -7.05 6.02
C ILE A 31 12.13 -6.19 4.72
N GLU A 32 11.67 -6.74 3.59
CA GLU A 32 11.56 -6.05 2.30
C GLU A 32 10.30 -5.17 2.17
N ALA A 33 9.35 -5.24 3.12
CA ALA A 33 8.16 -4.40 3.11
C ALA A 33 8.52 -2.94 3.42
N SER A 34 8.42 -2.08 2.41
CA SER A 34 8.66 -0.63 2.56
C SER A 34 7.78 -0.03 3.66
N ILE A 35 8.34 0.85 4.50
CA ILE A 35 7.65 1.49 5.64
C ILE A 35 6.28 2.10 5.27
N TYR A 36 6.09 2.46 4.00
CA TYR A 36 4.85 3.00 3.46
C TYR A 36 3.65 2.03 3.53
N ASN A 37 3.90 0.72 3.48
CA ASN A 37 2.83 -0.29 3.60
C ASN A 37 2.21 -0.32 5.00
N TYR A 38 2.91 0.21 6.01
CA TYR A 38 2.48 0.22 7.41
C TYR A 38 1.86 1.55 7.84
N LEU A 39 2.11 2.64 7.12
CA LEU A 39 1.58 3.98 7.44
C LEU A 39 0.04 4.02 7.48
N PRO A 40 -0.71 3.41 6.53
CA PRO A 40 -2.17 3.36 6.61
C PRO A 40 -2.68 2.71 7.90
N PHE A 41 -2.00 1.67 8.40
CA PHE A 41 -2.38 1.00 9.64
C PHE A 41 -2.07 1.83 10.88
N ILE A 42 -0.90 2.48 10.92
CA ILE A 42 -0.49 3.34 12.05
C ILE A 42 -1.43 4.53 12.16
N PHE A 43 -1.63 5.27 11.06
CA PHE A 43 -2.53 6.42 11.05
C PHE A 43 -3.99 5.99 11.23
N GLY A 44 -4.44 4.95 10.52
CA GLY A 44 -5.80 4.42 10.64
C GLY A 44 -6.15 4.01 12.07
N SER A 45 -5.27 3.26 12.73
CA SER A 45 -5.45 2.86 14.14
C SER A 45 -5.43 4.06 15.08
N GLY A 46 -4.51 5.01 14.88
CA GLY A 46 -4.43 6.23 15.69
C GLY A 46 -5.70 7.08 15.59
N PHE A 47 -6.19 7.32 14.38
CA PHE A 47 -7.43 8.06 14.13
C PHE A 47 -8.65 7.33 14.69
N PHE A 48 -8.72 6.01 14.54
CA PHE A 48 -9.81 5.20 15.07
C PHE A 48 -9.87 5.25 16.60
N LEU A 49 -8.76 4.95 17.28
CA LEU A 49 -8.70 4.94 18.74
C LEU A 49 -8.87 6.34 19.35
N GLY A 50 -8.24 7.35 18.76
CA GLY A 50 -8.39 8.75 19.17
C GLY A 50 -9.82 9.27 18.96
N GLY A 51 -10.45 8.90 17.84
CA GLY A 51 -11.84 9.19 17.54
C GLY A 51 -12.78 8.51 18.54
N LEU A 52 -12.58 7.22 18.83
CA LEU A 52 -13.37 6.46 19.79
C LEU A 52 -13.30 7.07 21.20
N TYR A 53 -12.10 7.42 21.66
CA TYR A 53 -11.90 8.09 22.94
C TYR A 53 -12.63 9.44 22.99
N SER A 54 -12.47 10.25 21.94
CA SER A 54 -13.11 11.57 21.81
C SER A 54 -14.63 11.47 21.75
N PHE A 55 -15.17 10.43 21.13
CA PHE A 55 -16.59 10.13 21.07
C PHE A 55 -17.12 9.80 22.46
N LEU A 56 -16.47 8.88 23.18
CA LEU A 56 -16.87 8.49 24.54
C LEU A 56 -16.87 9.70 25.50
N LEU A 57 -15.90 10.58 25.37
CA LEU A 57 -15.79 11.83 26.13
C LEU A 57 -16.93 12.81 25.78
N SER A 58 -17.19 13.03 24.50
CA SER A 58 -18.15 14.03 24.00
C SER A 58 -19.60 13.67 24.23
N PHE A 59 -19.91 12.37 24.23
CA PHE A 59 -21.23 11.86 24.58
C PHE A 59 -21.39 11.62 26.08
N LYS A 60 -20.38 11.99 26.90
CA LYS A 60 -20.36 11.81 28.36
C LYS A 60 -20.55 10.35 28.80
N ILE A 61 -20.29 9.39 27.91
CA ILE A 61 -20.31 7.94 28.19
C ILE A 61 -19.14 7.59 29.11
N TYR A 62 -18.01 8.28 28.92
CA TYR A 62 -16.81 8.17 29.76
C TYR A 62 -16.51 9.50 30.44
N LYS A 63 -16.32 9.46 31.77
CA LYS A 63 -15.85 10.61 32.56
C LYS A 63 -14.40 10.36 32.99
N PRO A 64 -13.41 11.07 32.42
CA PRO A 64 -12.03 10.90 32.83
C PRO A 64 -11.83 11.40 34.26
N LYS A 65 -10.82 10.84 34.95
CA LYS A 65 -10.41 11.32 36.28
C LYS A 65 -9.38 12.42 36.10
N TYR A 66 -9.78 13.65 36.37
CA TYR A 66 -8.87 14.79 36.38
C TYR A 66 -8.02 14.77 37.66
N LYS A 67 -6.75 15.20 37.57
CA LYS A 67 -5.86 15.30 38.73
C LYS A 67 -6.06 16.62 39.49
N THR A 68 -6.56 17.65 38.82
CA THR A 68 -6.82 18.98 39.39
C THR A 68 -8.20 19.48 38.97
N GLU A 69 -8.85 20.30 39.80
CA GLU A 69 -10.17 20.89 39.50
C GLU A 69 -10.10 21.84 38.30
N GLU A 70 -9.00 22.57 38.12
CA GLU A 70 -8.79 23.47 36.97
C GLU A 70 -8.79 22.71 35.63
N GLN A 71 -8.24 21.49 35.59
CA GLN A 71 -8.26 20.65 34.38
C GLN A 71 -9.68 20.19 34.04
N GLN A 72 -10.49 19.91 35.06
CA GLN A 72 -11.88 19.53 34.87
C GLN A 72 -12.68 20.70 34.30
N VAL A 73 -12.57 21.88 34.89
CA VAL A 73 -13.27 23.10 34.44
C VAL A 73 -12.87 23.45 33.00
N THR A 74 -11.58 23.42 32.68
CA THR A 74 -11.08 23.73 31.33
C THR A 74 -11.65 22.78 30.27
N VAL A 75 -11.66 21.48 30.53
CA VAL A 75 -12.18 20.49 29.58
C VAL A 75 -13.70 20.59 29.45
N ASP A 76 -14.40 20.80 30.57
CA ASP A 76 -15.85 20.99 30.57
C ASP A 76 -16.26 22.27 29.80
N GLU A 77 -15.53 23.37 29.93
CA GLU A 77 -15.76 24.60 29.16
C GLU A 77 -15.51 24.41 27.67
N LEU A 78 -14.42 23.74 27.29
CA LEU A 78 -14.11 23.43 25.89
C LEU A 78 -15.19 22.54 25.25
N LEU A 79 -15.62 21.50 25.96
CA LEU A 79 -16.71 20.62 25.50
C LEU A 79 -18.06 21.35 25.46
N LYS A 80 -18.30 22.31 26.36
CA LYS A 80 -19.52 23.12 26.34
C LYS A 80 -19.54 24.10 25.17
N LYS A 81 -18.39 24.75 24.88
CA LYS A 81 -18.26 25.75 23.81
C LYS A 81 -18.22 25.13 22.40
N ARG A 82 -17.58 23.97 22.24
CA ARG A 82 -17.37 23.31 20.94
C ARG A 82 -17.99 21.91 20.83
N GLY A 83 -18.88 21.54 21.74
CA GLY A 83 -19.40 20.16 21.85
C GLY A 83 -20.02 19.58 20.59
N LYS A 84 -20.73 20.40 19.78
CA LYS A 84 -21.30 19.94 18.50
C LYS A 84 -20.22 19.59 17.48
N LEU A 85 -19.21 20.46 17.34
CA LEU A 85 -18.06 20.24 16.44
C LEU A 85 -17.22 19.05 16.90
N TRP A 86 -17.00 18.90 18.20
CA TRP A 86 -16.22 17.79 18.75
C TRP A 86 -16.91 16.44 18.53
N LYS A 87 -18.24 16.37 18.68
CA LYS A 87 -19.02 15.17 18.35
C LYS A 87 -18.88 14.79 16.89
N VAL A 88 -19.10 15.73 15.96
CA VAL A 88 -18.94 15.49 14.52
C VAL A 88 -17.51 15.08 14.18
N GLY A 89 -16.52 15.78 14.73
CA GLY A 89 -15.10 15.47 14.54
C GLY A 89 -14.73 14.07 15.04
N SER A 90 -15.28 13.64 16.17
CA SER A 90 -15.04 12.29 16.69
C SER A 90 -15.61 11.19 15.78
N ILE A 91 -16.81 11.40 15.22
CA ILE A 91 -17.42 10.46 14.26
C ILE A 91 -16.60 10.43 12.97
N PHE A 92 -16.18 11.59 12.46
CA PHE A 92 -15.34 11.68 11.28
C PHE A 92 -14.00 10.96 11.47
N MET A 93 -13.34 11.14 12.62
CA MET A 93 -12.09 10.44 12.95
C MET A 93 -12.27 8.91 12.99
N ILE A 94 -13.38 8.43 13.57
CA ILE A 94 -13.70 6.99 13.59
C ILE A 94 -13.90 6.46 12.17
N LEU A 95 -14.73 7.13 11.36
CA LEU A 95 -15.01 6.71 9.99
C LEU A 95 -13.76 6.76 9.11
N TYR A 96 -12.95 7.81 9.24
CA TYR A 96 -11.69 7.95 8.52
C TYR A 96 -10.65 6.91 8.95
N GLY A 97 -10.56 6.62 10.25
CA GLY A 97 -9.71 5.56 10.78
C GLY A 97 -10.11 4.18 10.24
N LEU A 98 -11.41 3.85 10.28
CA LEU A 98 -11.97 2.62 9.71
C LEU A 98 -11.74 2.53 8.20
N TYR A 99 -11.93 3.62 7.47
CA TYR A 99 -11.69 3.66 6.03
C TYR A 99 -10.25 3.29 5.71
N ASN A 100 -9.26 3.87 6.40
CA ASN A 100 -7.84 3.54 6.18
C ASN A 100 -7.48 2.10 6.60
N LEU A 101 -8.21 1.52 7.56
CA LEU A 101 -7.99 0.14 8.00
C LEU A 101 -8.63 -0.90 7.07
N ILE A 102 -9.78 -0.59 6.45
CA ILE A 102 -10.51 -1.49 5.54
C ILE A 102 -10.00 -1.34 4.10
N TRP A 103 -9.84 -0.10 3.63
CA TRP A 103 -9.33 0.27 2.32
C TRP A 103 -7.94 0.88 2.45
N HIS A 104 -6.96 0.05 2.83
CA HIS A 104 -5.57 0.47 2.91
C HIS A 104 -5.06 0.88 1.51
N ASP A 105 -4.54 2.10 1.38
CA ASP A 105 -3.78 2.53 0.20
C ASP A 105 -2.41 3.08 0.63
N PRO A 106 -1.35 2.25 0.57
CA PRO A 106 0.01 2.67 0.87
C PRO A 106 0.51 3.83 0.01
N ASN A 107 -0.06 4.02 -1.19
CA ASN A 107 0.40 5.02 -2.14
C ASN A 107 0.04 6.45 -1.72
N MET A 108 -1.00 6.62 -0.89
CA MET A 108 -1.40 7.93 -0.35
C MET A 108 -0.28 8.59 0.48
N TYR A 109 0.63 7.80 1.04
CA TYR A 109 1.70 8.27 1.93
C TYR A 109 3.07 8.40 1.24
N ARG A 110 3.16 8.11 -0.06
CA ARG A 110 4.42 8.21 -0.80
C ARG A 110 4.64 9.68 -1.22
N LEU A 111 5.59 10.37 -0.56
CA LEU A 111 5.96 11.77 -0.84
C LEU A 111 6.47 12.00 -2.28
N ASN A 112 6.85 10.94 -3.00
CA ASN A 112 7.23 10.97 -4.40
C ASN A 112 6.08 10.72 -5.38
N SER A 113 4.82 10.71 -4.94
CA SER A 113 3.65 10.67 -5.82
C SER A 113 3.42 12.01 -6.53
N ARG A 114 4.47 12.64 -7.08
CA ARG A 114 4.24 13.45 -8.27
C ARG A 114 3.61 12.47 -9.25
N VAL A 115 2.33 12.67 -9.50
CA VAL A 115 1.59 12.08 -10.62
C VAL A 115 2.32 12.53 -11.88
N GLU A 116 3.45 11.90 -12.17
CA GLU A 116 4.19 12.07 -13.39
C GLU A 116 3.32 11.40 -14.43
N ASN A 117 2.51 12.22 -15.11
CA ASN A 117 1.59 11.90 -16.20
C ASN A 117 1.48 10.37 -16.44
N SER A 118 0.44 9.74 -15.90
CA SER A 118 0.27 8.28 -15.93
C SER A 118 0.18 7.69 -17.35
N ARG A 119 0.08 8.56 -18.36
CA ARG A 119 0.14 8.21 -19.78
C ARG A 119 1.56 7.93 -20.22
N TRP A 120 1.71 6.82 -20.92
CA TRP A 120 2.92 6.49 -21.64
C TRP A 120 3.26 7.55 -22.69
N THR A 121 4.55 7.79 -22.87
CA THR A 121 5.10 8.55 -23.99
C THR A 121 5.90 7.65 -24.92
N ASP A 122 6.14 8.10 -26.15
CA ASP A 122 7.04 7.39 -27.09
C ASP A 122 8.47 7.29 -26.55
N LYS A 123 8.89 8.24 -25.71
CA LYS A 123 10.19 8.18 -25.03
C LYS A 123 10.24 7.04 -24.01
N ASP A 124 9.14 6.80 -23.29
CA ASP A 124 9.04 5.67 -22.36
C ASP A 124 9.09 4.34 -23.11
N LYS A 125 8.38 4.24 -24.24
CA LYS A 125 8.44 3.07 -25.13
C LYS A 125 9.87 2.76 -25.54
N ALA A 126 10.58 3.76 -26.05
CA ALA A 126 11.97 3.61 -26.50
C ALA A 126 12.90 3.19 -25.35
N LYS A 127 12.69 3.75 -24.15
CA LYS A 127 13.47 3.41 -22.94
C LYS A 127 13.22 1.96 -22.50
N LEU A 128 11.96 1.54 -22.40
CA LEU A 128 11.59 0.17 -22.05
C LEU A 128 12.14 -0.84 -23.04
N LEU A 129 11.98 -0.58 -24.34
CA LEU A 129 12.50 -1.44 -25.39
C LEU A 129 14.02 -1.59 -25.29
N LYS A 130 14.74 -0.49 -25.05
CA LYS A 130 16.19 -0.52 -24.83
C LYS A 130 16.57 -1.37 -23.63
N ILE A 131 15.87 -1.24 -22.50
CA ILE A 131 16.11 -2.05 -21.30
C ILE A 131 15.91 -3.54 -21.61
N TYR A 132 14.79 -3.90 -22.26
CA TYR A 132 14.47 -5.27 -22.62
C TYR A 132 15.55 -5.88 -23.52
N ILE A 133 15.92 -5.18 -24.60
CA ILE A 133 16.93 -5.66 -25.55
C ILE A 133 18.32 -5.75 -24.91
N THR A 134 18.70 -4.78 -24.07
CA THR A 134 20.02 -4.78 -23.40
C THR A 134 20.12 -5.86 -22.32
N GLY A 135 19.00 -6.21 -21.69
CA GLY A 135 18.91 -7.27 -20.68
C GLY A 135 18.91 -8.69 -21.25
N LEU A 136 18.88 -8.86 -22.57
CA LEU A 136 18.93 -10.17 -23.22
C LEU A 136 20.28 -10.85 -22.97
N SER A 137 20.23 -12.11 -22.56
CA SER A 137 21.43 -12.92 -22.34
C SER A 137 22.08 -13.32 -23.67
N SER A 138 23.31 -13.81 -23.63
CA SER A 138 23.99 -14.34 -24.82
C SER A 138 23.25 -15.53 -25.46
N LYS A 139 22.41 -16.25 -24.70
CA LYS A 139 21.58 -17.37 -25.21
C LYS A 139 20.41 -16.90 -26.07
N ASP A 140 19.97 -15.65 -25.91
CA ASP A 140 18.84 -15.07 -26.64
C ASP A 140 19.24 -14.53 -28.03
N LYS A 141 20.51 -14.70 -28.43
CA LYS A 141 21.08 -14.15 -29.67
C LYS A 141 21.05 -15.08 -30.88
N LYS A 142 20.49 -16.30 -30.77
CA LYS A 142 20.39 -17.23 -31.92
C LYS A 142 19.55 -16.63 -33.05
N HIS A 143 18.46 -15.92 -32.68
CA HIS A 143 17.55 -15.26 -33.62
C HIS A 143 17.33 -13.79 -33.22
N PRO A 144 18.31 -12.90 -33.47
CA PRO A 144 18.32 -11.54 -32.93
C PRO A 144 17.14 -10.68 -33.40
N GLN A 145 16.64 -10.90 -34.62
CA GLN A 145 15.47 -10.17 -35.11
C GLN A 145 14.18 -10.66 -34.43
N LEU A 146 14.04 -11.97 -34.20
CA LEU A 146 12.85 -12.53 -33.55
C LEU A 146 12.73 -12.10 -32.09
N ILE A 147 13.85 -11.98 -31.38
CA ILE A 147 13.83 -11.50 -30.00
C ILE A 147 13.51 -10.00 -29.93
N VAL A 148 13.99 -9.19 -30.88
CA VAL A 148 13.60 -7.77 -30.99
C VAL A 148 12.10 -7.63 -31.27
N ASP A 149 11.55 -8.44 -32.16
CA ASP A 149 10.10 -8.48 -32.44
C ASP A 149 9.31 -8.85 -31.17
N TYR A 150 9.77 -9.85 -30.41
CA TYR A 150 9.16 -10.26 -29.15
C TYR A 150 9.21 -9.14 -28.10
N CYS A 151 10.35 -8.50 -27.90
CA CYS A 151 10.48 -7.38 -26.97
C CYS A 151 9.57 -6.21 -27.37
N THR A 152 9.50 -5.90 -28.66
CA THR A 152 8.64 -4.83 -29.19
C THR A 152 7.16 -5.12 -28.92
N CYS A 153 6.71 -6.34 -29.25
CA CYS A 153 5.34 -6.80 -28.97
C CYS A 153 5.02 -6.72 -27.47
N SER A 154 5.95 -7.18 -26.62
CA SER A 154 5.76 -7.21 -25.17
C SER A 154 5.59 -5.81 -24.60
N VAL A 155 6.45 -4.87 -25.00
CA VAL A 155 6.36 -3.46 -24.58
C VAL A 155 5.05 -2.83 -25.04
N ASP A 156 4.62 -3.09 -26.29
CA ASP A 156 3.34 -2.59 -26.80
C ASP A 156 2.14 -3.13 -26.04
N MET A 157 2.15 -4.41 -25.68
CA MET A 157 1.08 -5.02 -24.90
C MET A 157 1.02 -4.49 -23.47
N ILE A 158 2.18 -4.29 -22.82
CA ILE A 158 2.27 -3.65 -21.50
C ILE A 158 1.70 -2.24 -21.57
N MET A 159 2.17 -1.42 -22.52
CA MET A 159 1.71 -0.04 -22.65
C MET A 159 0.21 0.08 -22.97
N LYS A 160 -0.35 -0.91 -23.67
CA LYS A 160 -1.78 -0.99 -23.99
C LYS A 160 -2.64 -1.45 -22.81
N LYS A 161 -2.12 -2.31 -21.94
CA LYS A 161 -2.90 -2.97 -20.87
C LYS A 161 -2.85 -2.25 -19.54
N MET A 162 -1.80 -1.50 -19.26
CA MET A 162 -1.60 -0.81 -17.99
C MET A 162 -1.03 0.59 -18.19
N THR A 163 -1.20 1.43 -17.20
CA THR A 163 -0.57 2.76 -17.14
C THR A 163 0.90 2.66 -16.76
N ARG A 164 1.67 3.74 -16.95
CA ARG A 164 3.07 3.81 -16.53
C ARG A 164 3.24 3.59 -15.03
N GLN A 165 2.32 4.15 -14.23
CA GLN A 165 2.37 4.00 -12.78
C GLN A 165 2.05 2.57 -12.35
N GLN A 166 1.01 1.96 -12.91
CA GLN A 166 0.70 0.55 -12.67
C GLN A 166 1.88 -0.36 -13.01
N TYR A 167 2.56 -0.13 -14.14
CA TYR A 167 3.77 -0.88 -14.48
C TYR A 167 4.84 -0.75 -13.40
N ILE A 168 5.11 0.46 -12.89
CA ILE A 168 6.12 0.69 -11.86
C ILE A 168 5.73 -0.01 -10.55
N ASP A 169 4.45 0.07 -10.17
CA ASP A 169 3.95 -0.53 -8.94
C ASP A 169 3.95 -2.08 -9.04
N ASP A 170 3.45 -2.63 -10.15
CA ASP A 170 3.43 -4.08 -10.40
C ASP A 170 4.86 -4.65 -10.50
N PHE A 171 5.81 -3.91 -11.07
CA PHE A 171 7.22 -4.32 -11.17
C PHE A 171 7.96 -4.28 -9.83
N ALA A 172 7.41 -3.61 -8.81
CA ALA A 172 7.95 -3.58 -7.46
C ALA A 172 7.49 -4.78 -6.60
N LEU A 173 6.54 -5.58 -7.08
CA LEU A 173 6.05 -6.78 -6.40
C LEU A 173 7.10 -7.91 -6.37
N PRO A 174 6.95 -8.92 -5.50
CA PRO A 174 7.72 -10.17 -5.57
C PRO A 174 7.61 -10.85 -6.96
N LYS A 175 8.65 -11.61 -7.36
CA LYS A 175 8.74 -12.19 -8.72
C LYS A 175 7.58 -13.11 -9.10
N ASP A 176 7.06 -13.87 -8.15
CA ASP A 176 5.92 -14.76 -8.32
C ASP A 176 4.64 -13.98 -8.62
N GLU A 177 4.41 -12.87 -7.91
CA GLU A 177 3.30 -11.95 -8.18
C GLU A 177 3.46 -11.23 -9.52
N GLN A 178 4.68 -10.76 -9.83
CA GLN A 178 4.99 -10.18 -11.13
C GLN A 178 4.65 -11.15 -12.27
N ASN A 179 5.04 -12.42 -12.15
CA ASN A 179 4.78 -13.44 -13.16
C ASN A 179 3.28 -13.63 -13.39
N ASN A 180 2.47 -13.63 -12.32
CA ASN A 180 1.01 -13.75 -12.42
C ASN A 180 0.34 -12.58 -13.16
N ILE A 181 1.03 -11.45 -13.32
CA ILE A 181 0.53 -10.29 -14.06
C ILE A 181 1.10 -10.30 -15.48
N PHE A 182 2.42 -10.26 -15.61
CA PHE A 182 3.10 -10.02 -16.89
C PHE A 182 3.00 -11.21 -17.85
N VAL A 183 3.03 -12.46 -17.37
CA VAL A 183 2.94 -13.66 -18.23
C VAL A 183 1.65 -13.65 -19.04
N HIS A 184 0.55 -13.21 -18.45
CA HIS A 184 -0.74 -13.14 -19.15
C HIS A 184 -0.79 -12.02 -20.18
N ILE A 185 -0.13 -10.89 -19.91
CA ILE A 185 -0.09 -9.74 -20.82
C ILE A 185 0.72 -10.06 -22.08
N VAL A 186 1.84 -10.76 -21.93
CA VAL A 186 2.78 -11.05 -23.04
C VAL A 186 2.59 -12.44 -23.66
N LYS A 187 1.60 -13.22 -23.21
CA LYS A 187 1.35 -14.60 -23.64
C LYS A 187 1.31 -14.77 -25.16
N ASP A 188 0.60 -13.88 -25.84
CA ASP A 188 0.45 -13.96 -27.30
C ASP A 188 1.76 -13.64 -28.01
N CYS A 189 2.51 -12.63 -27.52
CA CYS A 189 3.84 -12.31 -28.02
C CYS A 189 4.80 -13.51 -27.86
N ALA A 190 4.77 -14.17 -26.69
CA ALA A 190 5.60 -15.34 -26.41
C ALA A 190 5.23 -16.52 -27.32
N THR A 191 3.93 -16.75 -27.54
CA THR A 191 3.44 -17.82 -28.42
C THR A 191 3.87 -17.60 -29.88
N ILE A 192 3.77 -16.36 -30.38
CA ILE A 192 4.21 -16.00 -31.74
C ILE A 192 5.73 -16.17 -31.87
N TYR A 193 6.48 -15.72 -30.88
CA TYR A 193 7.94 -15.86 -30.86
C TYR A 193 8.36 -17.33 -30.96
N GLN A 194 7.83 -18.20 -30.08
CA GLN A 194 8.15 -19.62 -30.08
C GLN A 194 7.82 -20.29 -31.42
N ARG A 195 6.62 -20.03 -31.97
CA ARG A 195 6.23 -20.56 -33.28
C ARG A 195 7.20 -20.14 -34.40
N ARG A 196 7.68 -18.89 -34.37
CA ARG A 196 8.64 -18.40 -35.37
C ARG A 196 10.02 -19.01 -35.19
N VAL A 197 10.51 -19.14 -33.97
CA VAL A 197 11.77 -19.82 -33.66
C VAL A 197 11.73 -21.27 -34.14
N ASP A 198 10.68 -22.02 -33.80
CA ASP A 198 10.50 -23.41 -34.23
C ASP A 198 10.50 -23.54 -35.77
N SER A 199 9.85 -22.59 -36.46
CA SER A 199 9.80 -22.60 -37.93
C SER A 199 11.14 -22.29 -38.58
N VAL A 200 11.98 -21.46 -37.96
CA VAL A 200 13.31 -21.13 -38.51
C VAL A 200 14.28 -22.28 -38.22
N ASP A 201 14.26 -22.82 -37.02
CA ASP A 201 15.11 -23.95 -36.64
C ASP A 201 14.81 -25.20 -37.48
N LYS A 202 13.53 -25.52 -37.74
CA LYS A 202 13.13 -26.63 -38.63
C LYS A 202 13.49 -26.45 -40.11
N LYS A 203 13.79 -25.23 -40.56
CA LYS A 203 14.22 -24.95 -41.94
C LYS A 203 15.75 -24.91 -42.09
N GLY A 204 16.46 -24.88 -40.97
CA GLY A 204 17.93 -24.88 -40.92
C GLY A 204 18.54 -26.27 -40.73
N GLU A 205 17.71 -27.30 -40.50
CA GLU A 205 18.03 -28.73 -40.64
C GLU A 205 17.75 -29.21 -42.06
#